data_AF-A0A966UDI2-F1
#
_entry.id   AF-A0A966UDI2-F1
#
_cell.length_a   1.000
_cell.length_b   1.000
_cell.length_c   1.000
_cell.angle_alpha   90.00
_cell.angle_beta   90.00
_cell.angle_gamma   90.00
#
_symmetry.space_group_name_H-M   'P 1'
#
loop_
_entity.id
_entity.type
_entity.pdbx_description
1 polymer ?
#
loop_
_entity_poly.entity_id
_entity_poly.type
_entity_poly.pdbx_seq_one_letter_code
_entity_poly.pdbx_strand_id
1 'polypeptide(L)'
;FIETGIEKALAYFEDHPECSIILAQAVDEEDTLRKNYLSEITPLKLTNSARAATYEMLVRVDALREKKIRFDEDFGAGATNYLGDEYILIADALRAGLAGVHLPVKLAIHPKDSSGSRWGSEADLSARARVFSRVFGWKAPIYRAAFLFRTNNPWPGFGKALRFIFSK
;
A
#
# COMPACT_ATOMS: atom_id res chain seq x y z
N PHE A 1 -4.45 17.93 5.45
CA PHE A 1 -5.57 17.03 5.11
C PHE A 1 -6.76 17.84 4.64
N ILE A 2 -7.67 17.23 3.89
CA ILE A 2 -8.91 17.82 3.38
C ILE A 2 -10.03 17.45 4.37
N GLU A 3 -10.57 18.45 5.07
CA GLU A 3 -11.52 18.27 6.17
C GLU A 3 -12.79 17.51 5.73
N THR A 4 -13.41 17.93 4.64
CA THR A 4 -14.58 17.24 4.06
C THR A 4 -14.28 15.81 3.63
N GLY A 5 -13.02 15.49 3.32
CA GLY A 5 -12.57 14.14 3.03
C GLY A 5 -12.51 13.26 4.27
N ILE A 6 -12.03 13.84 5.38
CA ILE A 6 -12.02 13.17 6.69
C ILE A 6 -13.45 12.88 7.12
N GLU A 7 -14.35 13.87 7.06
CA GLU A 7 -15.76 13.71 7.43
C GLU A 7 -16.44 12.58 6.67
N LYS A 8 -16.22 12.50 5.35
CA LYS A 8 -16.77 11.41 4.52
C LYS A 8 -16.18 10.04 4.88
N ALA A 9 -14.88 9.97 5.18
CA ALA A 9 -14.25 8.73 5.61
C ALA A 9 -14.75 8.26 6.98
N LEU A 10 -14.97 9.20 7.91
CA LEU A 10 -15.56 8.92 9.22
C LEU A 10 -17.02 8.46 9.08
N ALA A 11 -17.83 9.16 8.28
CA ALA A 11 -19.21 8.74 8.00
C ALA A 11 -19.24 7.32 7.41
N TYR A 12 -18.33 6.99 6.48
CA TYR A 12 -18.21 5.63 5.95
C TYR A 12 -17.92 4.60 7.03
N PHE A 13 -17.01 4.90 7.97
CA PHE A 13 -16.72 4.02 9.09
C PHE A 13 -17.95 3.82 10.00
N GLU A 14 -18.69 4.87 10.31
CA GLU A 14 -19.90 4.77 11.14
C GLU A 14 -20.99 3.90 10.48
N ASP A 15 -21.18 4.05 9.17
CA ASP A 15 -22.15 3.25 8.41
C ASP A 15 -21.70 1.79 8.18
N HIS A 16 -20.40 1.51 8.30
CA HIS A 16 -19.78 0.20 8.01
C HIS A 16 -18.88 -0.25 9.18
N PRO A 17 -19.47 -0.70 10.30
CA PRO A 17 -18.72 -1.10 11.49
C PRO A 17 -17.77 -2.29 11.25
N GLU A 18 -18.00 -3.10 10.21
CA GLU A 18 -17.11 -4.17 9.78
C GLU A 18 -15.83 -3.67 9.08
N CYS A 19 -15.85 -2.44 8.55
CA CYS A 19 -14.71 -1.83 7.89
C CYS A 19 -13.70 -1.31 8.92
N SER A 20 -12.48 -1.84 8.88
CA SER A 20 -11.38 -1.47 9.79
C SER A 20 -10.30 -0.62 9.14
N ILE A 21 -10.25 -0.58 7.80
CA ILE A 21 -9.23 0.16 7.04
C ILE A 21 -9.88 0.86 5.85
N ILE A 22 -9.59 2.15 5.70
CA ILE A 22 -9.92 2.92 4.50
C ILE A 22 -8.63 3.35 3.83
N LEU A 23 -8.51 3.08 2.52
CA LEU A 23 -7.56 3.73 1.63
C LEU A 23 -8.28 4.79 0.80
N ALA A 24 -8.08 6.05 1.16
CA ALA A 24 -8.61 7.20 0.46
C ALA A 24 -7.67 7.64 -0.67
N GLN A 25 -7.91 8.83 -1.21
CA GLN A 25 -7.12 9.43 -2.26
C GLN A 25 -6.29 10.60 -1.73
N ALA A 26 -5.14 10.85 -2.34
CA ALA A 26 -4.35 12.04 -2.12
C ALA A 26 -4.19 12.84 -3.41
N VAL A 27 -4.13 14.16 -3.26
CA VAL A 27 -3.82 15.12 -4.31
C VAL A 27 -2.50 15.82 -4.03
N ASP A 28 -1.89 16.43 -5.04
CA ASP A 28 -0.83 17.42 -4.86
C ASP A 28 -1.40 18.81 -4.54
N GLU A 29 -0.52 19.81 -4.49
CA GLU A 29 -0.86 21.19 -4.14
C GLU A 29 -1.75 21.85 -5.21
N GLU A 30 -1.77 21.29 -6.42
CA GLU A 30 -2.58 21.70 -7.57
C GLU A 30 -3.88 20.89 -7.73
N ASP A 31 -4.31 20.14 -6.71
CA ASP A 31 -5.51 19.30 -6.70
C ASP A 31 -5.50 18.13 -7.72
N THR A 32 -4.31 17.76 -8.22
CA THR A 32 -4.13 16.62 -9.12
C THR A 32 -3.92 15.34 -8.34
N LEU A 33 -4.61 14.25 -8.72
CA LEU A 33 -4.46 12.95 -8.07
C LEU A 33 -3.00 12.47 -8.12
N ARG A 34 -2.46 12.08 -6.97
CA ARG A 34 -1.05 11.67 -6.82
C ARG A 34 -0.71 10.41 -7.60
N LYS A 35 -1.71 9.58 -7.85
CA LYS A 35 -1.60 8.33 -8.59
C LYS A 35 -2.97 7.89 -9.10
N ASN A 36 -3.00 6.90 -9.97
CA ASN A 36 -4.25 6.27 -10.39
C ASN A 36 -4.88 5.53 -9.21
N TYR A 37 -5.94 6.11 -8.65
CA TYR A 37 -6.80 5.50 -7.63
C TYR A 37 -7.96 4.75 -8.28
N LEU A 38 -8.58 3.83 -7.53
CA LEU A 38 -9.87 3.27 -7.93
C LEU A 38 -10.95 4.35 -7.78
N SER A 39 -11.84 4.45 -8.78
CA SER A 39 -12.94 5.41 -8.81
C SER A 39 -14.18 4.94 -8.06
N GLU A 40 -14.28 3.64 -7.81
CA GLU A 40 -15.40 3.01 -7.11
C GLU A 40 -14.98 2.48 -5.75
N ILE A 41 -15.94 2.41 -4.82
CA ILE A 41 -15.74 1.74 -3.52
C ILE A 41 -15.39 0.28 -3.79
N THR A 42 -14.18 -0.13 -3.41
CA THR A 42 -13.66 -1.45 -3.74
C THR A 42 -13.04 -2.12 -2.53
N PRO A 43 -13.44 -3.36 -2.17
CA PRO A 43 -12.82 -4.09 -1.07
C PRO A 43 -11.30 -4.24 -1.24
N LEU A 44 -10.55 -4.07 -0.14
CA LEU A 44 -9.12 -4.31 -0.11
C LEU A 44 -8.84 -5.81 -0.32
N LYS A 45 -7.81 -6.05 -1.12
CA LYS A 45 -7.25 -7.37 -1.44
C LYS A 45 -5.74 -7.21 -1.44
N LEU A 46 -5.02 -8.30 -1.16
CA LEU A 46 -3.58 -8.31 -1.29
C LEU A 46 -3.10 -7.79 -2.67
N THR A 47 -3.87 -8.01 -3.73
CA THR A 47 -3.50 -7.59 -5.09
C THR A 47 -3.82 -6.13 -5.44
N ASN A 48 -4.60 -5.40 -4.65
CA ASN A 48 -4.93 -3.98 -4.92
C ASN A 48 -4.38 -3.00 -3.88
N SER A 49 -3.86 -3.48 -2.74
CA SER A 49 -3.33 -2.63 -1.67
C SER A 49 -1.84 -2.29 -1.76
N ALA A 50 -1.10 -2.86 -2.72
CA ALA A 50 0.36 -2.71 -2.83
C ALA A 50 0.86 -1.26 -3.08
N ARG A 51 -0.05 -0.36 -3.44
CA ARG A 51 0.25 1.05 -3.71
C ARG A 51 -0.18 1.97 -2.57
N ALA A 52 -0.66 1.44 -1.44
CA ALA A 52 -1.05 2.24 -0.28
C ALA A 52 0.07 3.20 0.15
N ALA A 53 -0.31 4.33 0.73
CA ALA A 53 0.60 5.26 1.38
C ALA A 53 0.02 5.69 2.74
N THR A 54 0.88 6.03 3.69
CA THR A 54 0.46 6.40 5.06
C THR A 54 -0.53 7.55 5.06
N TYR A 55 -0.30 8.60 4.28
CA TYR A 55 -1.14 9.82 4.27
C TYR A 55 -2.54 9.62 3.69
N GLU A 56 -2.85 8.47 3.10
CA GLU A 56 -4.18 8.16 2.53
C GLU A 56 -4.90 7.05 3.32
N MET A 57 -4.33 6.57 4.42
CA MET A 57 -4.84 5.44 5.19
C MET A 57 -5.51 5.91 6.48
N LEU A 58 -6.73 5.44 6.74
CA LEU A 58 -7.39 5.52 8.03
C LEU A 58 -7.63 4.11 8.57
N VAL A 59 -7.52 3.94 9.88
CA VAL A 59 -7.68 2.63 10.54
C VAL A 59 -8.50 2.72 11.83
N ARG A 60 -9.25 1.67 12.13
CA ARG A 60 -9.84 1.43 13.46
C ARG A 60 -8.77 0.84 14.39
N VAL A 61 -8.20 1.69 15.24
CA VAL A 61 -7.04 1.34 16.09
C VAL A 61 -7.36 0.21 17.07
N ASP A 62 -8.57 0.19 17.62
CA ASP A 62 -9.11 -0.87 18.47
C ASP A 62 -9.15 -2.22 17.75
N ALA A 63 -9.67 -2.28 16.53
CA ALA A 63 -9.71 -3.51 15.72
C ALA A 63 -8.31 -4.06 15.44
N LEU A 64 -7.36 -3.19 15.09
CA LEU A 64 -5.95 -3.57 14.89
C LEU A 64 -5.30 -4.07 16.19
N ARG A 65 -5.62 -3.43 17.33
CA ARG A 65 -5.11 -3.82 18.65
C ARG A 65 -5.65 -5.17 19.10
N GLU A 66 -6.94 -5.43 18.93
CA GLU A 66 -7.58 -6.70 19.27
C GLU A 66 -6.92 -7.87 18.53
N LYS A 67 -6.64 -7.69 17.24
CA LYS A 67 -5.95 -8.68 16.40
C LYS A 67 -4.42 -8.68 16.57
N LYS A 68 -3.86 -7.84 17.46
CA LYS A 68 -2.42 -7.69 17.70
C LYS A 68 -1.61 -7.33 16.45
N ILE A 69 -2.22 -6.60 15.52
CA ILE A 69 -1.55 -6.14 14.29
C ILE A 69 -0.73 -4.89 14.60
N ARG A 70 0.50 -4.85 14.10
CA ARG A 70 1.45 -3.74 14.25
C ARG A 70 2.17 -3.53 12.93
N PHE A 71 2.77 -2.34 12.75
CA PHE A 71 3.73 -2.15 11.67
C PHE A 71 4.93 -3.08 11.86
N ASP A 72 5.45 -3.56 10.74
CA ASP A 72 6.66 -4.38 10.69
C ASP A 72 7.87 -3.43 10.60
N GLU A 73 8.61 -3.27 11.71
CA GLU A 73 9.68 -2.26 11.84
C GLU A 73 10.90 -2.54 10.95
N ASP A 74 10.97 -3.72 10.32
CA ASP A 74 11.95 -4.00 9.26
C ASP A 74 11.65 -3.24 7.96
N PHE A 75 10.45 -2.65 7.85
CA PHE A 75 9.93 -1.96 6.67
C PHE A 75 9.51 -0.52 6.97
N GLY A 76 9.49 0.31 5.92
CA GLY A 76 8.98 1.69 5.98
C GLY A 76 10.07 2.74 6.05
N ALA A 77 9.67 4.01 6.09
CA ALA A 77 10.59 5.14 5.99
C ALA A 77 11.63 5.11 7.13
N GLY A 78 12.92 5.13 6.78
CA GLY A 78 14.03 5.06 7.74
C GLY A 78 14.54 3.63 8.03
N ALA A 79 13.80 2.59 7.64
CA ALA A 79 14.26 1.20 7.75
C ALA A 79 15.17 0.79 6.59
N THR A 80 15.85 -0.35 6.74
CA THR A 80 16.63 -0.96 5.65
C THR A 80 15.75 -1.26 4.44
N ASN A 81 14.56 -1.82 4.67
CA ASN A 81 13.55 -1.98 3.63
C ASN A 81 12.64 -0.75 3.64
N TYR A 82 13.10 0.33 3.02
CA TYR A 82 12.53 1.67 3.18
C TYR A 82 11.06 1.88 2.73
N LEU A 83 10.33 0.84 2.31
CA LEU A 83 8.96 0.89 1.79
C LEU A 83 8.15 -0.36 2.15
N GLY A 84 6.83 -0.23 2.13
CA GLY A 84 5.88 -1.35 2.11
C GLY A 84 5.28 -1.72 3.46
N ASP A 85 5.60 -0.96 4.50
CA ASP A 85 5.03 -1.06 5.84
C ASP A 85 3.51 -0.93 5.85
N GLU A 86 2.92 0.00 5.08
CA GLU A 86 1.45 0.10 5.01
C GLU A 86 0.83 -1.12 4.31
N TYR A 87 1.49 -1.60 3.24
CA TYR A 87 1.01 -2.76 2.52
C TYR A 87 1.07 -4.04 3.38
N ILE A 88 2.13 -4.19 4.18
CA ILE A 88 2.28 -5.31 5.12
C ILE A 88 1.22 -5.22 6.22
N LEU A 89 1.00 -4.03 6.79
CA LEU A 89 -0.05 -3.81 7.79
C LEU A 89 -1.43 -4.22 7.26
N ILE A 90 -1.78 -3.79 6.04
CA ILE A 90 -3.04 -4.16 5.39
C ILE A 90 -3.09 -5.66 5.13
N ALA A 91 -2.01 -6.27 4.64
CA ALA A 91 -1.96 -7.69 4.37
C ALA A 91 -2.18 -8.53 5.64
N ASP A 92 -1.59 -8.12 6.76
CA ASP A 92 -1.75 -8.78 8.05
C ASP A 92 -3.16 -8.58 8.60
N ALA A 93 -3.74 -7.39 8.45
CA ALA A 93 -5.13 -7.12 8.80
C ALA A 93 -6.12 -8.00 8.03
N LEU A 94 -5.97 -8.08 6.70
CA LEU A 94 -6.81 -8.93 5.86
C LEU A 94 -6.70 -10.41 6.24
N ARG A 95 -5.50 -10.89 6.61
CA ARG A 95 -5.30 -12.26 7.09
C ARG A 95 -5.93 -12.53 8.45
N ALA A 96 -5.94 -11.52 9.32
CA ALA A 96 -6.57 -11.60 10.63
C ALA A 96 -8.11 -11.50 10.56
N GLY A 97 -8.67 -11.41 9.35
CA GLY A 97 -10.11 -11.35 9.10
C GLY A 97 -10.70 -9.94 9.20
N LEU A 98 -9.87 -8.89 9.28
CA LEU A 98 -10.36 -7.52 9.17
C LEU A 98 -10.67 -7.18 7.72
N ALA A 99 -11.63 -6.28 7.52
CA ALA A 99 -12.00 -5.78 6.20
C ALA A 99 -11.53 -4.34 6.03
N GLY A 100 -11.41 -3.92 4.77
CA GLY A 100 -11.21 -2.52 4.43
C GLY A 100 -11.60 -2.24 2.99
N VAL A 101 -11.62 -0.97 2.62
CA VAL A 101 -11.99 -0.52 1.28
C VAL A 101 -11.04 0.54 0.72
N HIS A 102 -10.91 0.57 -0.60
CA HIS A 102 -10.59 1.79 -1.31
C HIS A 102 -11.84 2.67 -1.34
N LEU A 103 -11.73 3.90 -0.84
CA LEU A 103 -12.80 4.89 -0.82
C LEU A 103 -12.41 6.06 -1.74
N PRO A 104 -13.17 6.36 -2.81
CA PRO A 104 -12.83 7.40 -3.78
C PRO A 104 -13.10 8.82 -3.24
N VAL A 105 -12.43 9.17 -2.15
CA VAL A 105 -12.52 10.45 -1.45
C VAL A 105 -11.14 11.07 -1.32
N LYS A 106 -11.00 12.33 -1.71
CA LYS A 106 -9.76 13.10 -1.51
C LYS A 106 -9.59 13.39 -0.01
N LEU A 107 -8.56 12.83 0.61
CA LEU A 107 -8.28 12.93 2.04
C LEU A 107 -7.07 13.81 2.34
N ALA A 108 -6.01 13.70 1.54
CA ALA A 108 -4.72 14.32 1.84
C ALA A 108 -4.18 15.13 0.68
N ILE A 109 -3.39 16.15 1.03
CA ILE A 109 -2.55 16.93 0.13
C ILE A 109 -1.11 16.53 0.45
N HIS A 110 -0.36 16.05 -0.53
CA HIS A 110 1.03 15.65 -0.34
C HIS A 110 1.86 16.01 -1.58
N PRO A 111 3.07 16.58 -1.45
CA PRO A 111 3.94 16.89 -2.57
C PRO A 111 4.20 15.71 -3.51
N LYS A 112 4.59 16.02 -4.75
CA LYS A 112 4.82 15.02 -5.80
C LYS A 112 5.96 14.05 -5.51
N ASP A 113 6.95 14.50 -4.75
CA ASP A 113 8.07 13.66 -4.33
C ASP A 113 7.69 12.77 -3.14
N SER A 114 8.03 11.48 -3.25
CA SER A 114 7.84 10.51 -2.17
C SER A 114 8.91 9.42 -2.25
N SER A 115 9.23 8.79 -1.12
CA SER A 115 10.17 7.65 -1.06
C SER A 115 9.74 6.49 -1.97
N GLY A 116 8.42 6.30 -2.13
CA GLY A 116 7.83 5.24 -2.94
C GLY A 116 7.99 5.41 -4.47
N SER A 117 8.39 6.59 -4.95
CA SER A 117 8.60 6.85 -6.39
C SER A 117 9.96 6.36 -6.90
N ARG A 118 10.88 5.97 -6.00
CA ARG A 118 12.18 5.42 -6.37
C ARG A 118 12.01 4.12 -7.16
N TRP A 119 12.86 3.93 -8.17
CA TRP A 119 12.85 2.76 -9.05
C TRP A 119 14.24 2.41 -9.58
N GLY A 120 14.49 1.11 -9.78
CA GLY A 120 15.51 0.59 -10.69
C GLY A 120 16.91 0.39 -10.10
N SER A 121 17.16 0.90 -8.89
CA SER A 121 18.36 0.56 -8.12
C SER A 121 18.28 -0.87 -7.57
N GLU A 122 19.41 -1.49 -7.25
CA GLU A 122 19.41 -2.82 -6.64
C GLU A 122 18.75 -2.81 -5.26
N ALA A 123 18.92 -1.73 -4.50
CA ALA A 123 18.28 -1.53 -3.21
C ALA A 123 16.75 -1.46 -3.34
N ASP A 124 16.21 -0.74 -4.34
CA ASP A 124 14.77 -0.65 -4.58
C ASP A 124 14.16 -2.02 -4.94
N LEU A 125 14.77 -2.73 -5.90
CA LEU A 125 14.31 -4.05 -6.29
C LEU A 125 14.38 -5.03 -5.12
N SER A 126 15.44 -4.99 -4.31
CA SER A 126 15.59 -5.83 -3.12
C SER A 126 14.53 -5.54 -2.06
N ALA A 127 14.28 -4.26 -1.74
CA ALA A 127 13.25 -3.86 -0.78
C ALA A 127 11.86 -4.32 -1.24
N ARG A 128 11.50 -4.05 -2.51
CA ARG A 128 10.23 -4.53 -3.09
C ARG A 128 10.13 -6.05 -3.06
N ALA A 129 11.21 -6.76 -3.41
CA ALA A 129 11.21 -8.22 -3.38
C ALA A 129 10.90 -8.75 -1.98
N ARG A 130 11.51 -8.17 -0.93
CA ARG A 130 11.24 -8.52 0.47
C ARG A 130 9.81 -8.23 0.89
N VAL A 131 9.23 -7.11 0.45
CA VAL A 131 7.81 -6.81 0.65
C VAL A 131 6.93 -7.89 0.02
N PHE A 132 7.21 -8.27 -1.24
CA PHE A 132 6.49 -9.37 -1.90
C PHE A 132 6.68 -10.71 -1.17
N SER A 133 7.87 -11.03 -0.62
CA SER A 133 8.08 -12.22 0.22
C SER A 133 7.21 -12.16 1.47
N ARG A 134 7.21 -11.01 2.18
CA ARG A 134 6.44 -10.80 3.40
C ARG A 134 4.93 -10.91 3.17
N VAL A 135 4.46 -10.44 2.02
CA VAL A 135 3.04 -10.47 1.68
C VAL A 135 2.62 -11.77 1.01
N PHE A 136 3.40 -12.43 0.16
CA PHE A 136 2.92 -13.59 -0.61
C PHE A 136 3.59 -14.91 -0.23
N GLY A 137 4.59 -14.89 0.64
CA GLY A 137 5.34 -16.07 1.05
C GLY A 137 5.88 -16.81 -0.16
N TRP A 138 5.64 -18.13 -0.21
CA TRP A 138 6.08 -18.99 -1.32
C TRP A 138 5.50 -18.60 -2.70
N LYS A 139 4.40 -17.84 -2.75
CA LYS A 139 3.80 -17.34 -4.01
C LYS A 139 4.47 -16.07 -4.53
N ALA A 140 5.39 -15.46 -3.77
CA ALA A 140 6.02 -14.19 -4.13
C ALA A 140 6.58 -14.14 -5.56
N PRO A 141 7.26 -15.17 -6.10
CA PRO A 141 7.79 -15.12 -7.47
C PRO A 141 6.71 -14.84 -8.53
N ILE A 142 5.50 -15.37 -8.36
CA ILE A 142 4.38 -15.15 -9.29
C ILE A 142 3.97 -13.67 -9.28
N TYR A 143 3.81 -13.09 -8.09
CA TYR A 143 3.38 -11.70 -7.94
C TYR A 143 4.47 -10.70 -8.35
N ARG A 144 5.75 -11.05 -8.13
CA ARG A 144 6.88 -10.26 -8.61
C ARG A 144 6.96 -10.25 -10.14
N ALA A 145 6.76 -11.40 -10.80
CA ALA A 145 6.68 -11.46 -12.25
C ALA A 145 5.49 -10.63 -12.79
N ALA A 146 4.31 -10.78 -12.18
CA ALA A 146 3.13 -10.00 -12.54
C ALA A 146 3.33 -8.49 -12.34
N PHE A 147 4.04 -8.09 -11.28
CA PHE A 147 4.40 -6.69 -11.03
C PHE A 147 5.32 -6.13 -12.14
N LEU A 148 6.37 -6.85 -12.51
CA LEU A 148 7.26 -6.44 -13.61
C LEU A 148 6.53 -6.32 -14.95
N PHE A 149 5.53 -7.16 -15.19
CA PHE A 149 4.71 -7.09 -16.40
C PHE A 149 3.75 -5.90 -16.42
N ARG A 150 3.21 -5.50 -15.25
CA ARG A 150 2.18 -4.46 -15.14
C ARG A 150 2.71 -3.07 -14.79
N THR A 151 3.96 -2.97 -14.34
CA THR A 151 4.52 -1.68 -13.94
C THR A 151 4.74 -0.77 -15.14
N ASN A 152 4.47 0.52 -14.96
CA ASN A 152 4.82 1.55 -15.95
C ASN A 152 6.28 2.01 -15.82
N ASN A 153 7.03 1.43 -14.88
CA ASN A 153 8.42 1.79 -14.68
C ASN A 153 9.32 1.23 -15.80
N PRO A 154 10.46 1.87 -16.11
CA PRO A 154 11.41 1.38 -17.10
C PRO A 154 11.88 -0.05 -16.80
N TRP A 155 12.10 -0.85 -17.85
CA TRP A 155 12.59 -2.23 -17.71
C TRP A 155 13.95 -2.26 -16.97
N PRO A 156 14.08 -3.03 -15.87
CA PRO A 156 15.31 -3.04 -15.06
C PRO A 156 16.45 -3.84 -15.71
N GLY A 157 16.22 -4.52 -16.84
CA GLY A 157 17.16 -5.44 -17.47
C GLY A 157 16.95 -6.89 -17.03
N PHE A 158 17.29 -7.83 -17.93
CA PHE A 158 16.97 -9.25 -17.77
C PHE A 158 17.57 -9.88 -16.50
N GLY A 159 18.85 -9.65 -16.22
CA GLY A 159 19.52 -10.21 -15.04
C GLY A 159 18.92 -9.70 -13.71
N LYS A 160 18.62 -8.40 -13.63
CA LYS A 160 17.96 -7.81 -12.44
C LYS A 160 16.52 -8.29 -12.29
N ALA A 161 15.80 -8.47 -13.40
CA ALA A 161 14.44 -9.01 -13.39
C ALA A 161 14.40 -10.45 -12.87
N LEU A 162 15.28 -11.34 -13.36
CA LEU A 162 15.38 -12.71 -12.84
C LEU A 162 15.71 -12.73 -11.35
N ARG A 163 16.69 -11.91 -10.93
CA ARG A 163 17.05 -11.80 -9.51
C ARG A 163 15.88 -11.31 -8.67
N PHE A 164 15.15 -10.29 -9.13
CA PHE A 164 13.95 -9.79 -8.45
C PHE A 164 12.88 -10.88 -8.30
N ILE A 165 12.59 -11.63 -9.36
CA ILE A 165 11.56 -12.68 -9.34
C ILE A 165 11.94 -13.79 -8.36
N PHE A 166 13.17 -14.28 -8.42
CA PHE A 166 13.61 -15.50 -7.72
C PHE A 166 14.42 -15.28 -6.45
N SER A 167 14.68 -14.03 -6.03
CA SER A 167 15.36 -13.77 -4.75
C SER A 167 14.54 -14.32 -3.59
N LYS A 168 15.22 -14.90 -2.60
CA LYS A 168 14.59 -15.33 -1.35
C LYS A 168 14.14 -14.10 -0.54
#